data_AF-A0A7C9RDK1-F1
#
_entry.id   AF-A0A7C9RDK1-F1
#
_cell.length_a   1.000
_cell.length_b   1.000
_cell.length_c   1.000
_cell.angle_alpha   90.00
_cell.angle_beta   90.00
_cell.angle_gamma   90.00
#
_symmetry.space_group_name_H-M   'P 1'
#
loop_
_entity.id
_entity.type
_entity.pdbx_description
1 polymer ?
#
loop_
_entity_poly.entity_id
_entity_poly.type
_entity_poly.pdbx_seq_one_letter_code
_entity_poly.pdbx_strand_id
1 'polypeptide(L)'
;LYVSDHCSAIRAVLRDGQPGHTYAIGGDSEKSNLDVVHAICDALDEERPSRNGSYRRHVTFVPDRPGHDRRYAINAEKIRQTLGWQPRETFESGLRKTVRWYLDNTAWTDKVVAGSYRDWLGRNYSSR
;
A
#
# COMPACT_ATOMS: atom_id res chain seq x y z
N LEU A 1 -2.91 -1.81 -5.11
CA LEU A 1 -3.94 -0.93 -5.73
C LEU A 1 -3.86 0.42 -5.04
N TYR A 2 -3.68 1.51 -5.80
CA TYR A 2 -3.63 2.86 -5.22
C TYR A 2 -5.02 3.31 -4.74
N VAL A 3 -5.07 4.06 -3.63
CA VAL A 3 -6.35 4.37 -2.95
C VAL A 3 -7.30 5.18 -3.85
N SER A 4 -6.79 6.14 -4.61
CA SER A 4 -7.60 6.95 -5.52
C SER A 4 -8.17 6.12 -6.68
N ASP A 5 -7.44 5.11 -7.15
CA ASP A 5 -7.93 4.15 -8.14
C ASP A 5 -9.07 3.31 -7.56
N HIS A 6 -8.91 2.80 -6.33
CA HIS A 6 -9.98 2.07 -5.66
C HIS A 6 -11.24 2.92 -5.50
N CYS A 7 -11.10 4.18 -5.07
CA CYS A 7 -12.22 5.12 -5.00
C CYS A 7 -12.90 5.33 -6.36
N SER A 8 -12.12 5.41 -7.45
CA SER A 8 -12.67 5.52 -8.80
C SER A 8 -13.44 4.27 -9.24
N ALA A 9 -12.96 3.08 -8.86
CA ALA A 9 -13.64 1.81 -9.11
C ALA A 9 -14.97 1.74 -8.36
N ILE A 10 -14.98 2.12 -7.08
CA ILE A 10 -16.21 2.17 -6.27
C ILE A 10 -17.22 3.11 -6.93
N ARG A 11 -16.80 4.29 -7.40
CA ARG A 11 -17.69 5.20 -8.14
C ARG A 11 -18.23 4.59 -9.44
N ALA A 12 -17.41 3.84 -10.18
CA ALA A 12 -17.86 3.14 -11.39
C ALA A 12 -18.92 2.07 -11.06
N VAL A 13 -18.71 1.28 -10.00
CA VAL A 13 -19.68 0.28 -9.52
C VAL A 13 -20.97 0.94 -9.04
N LEU A 14 -20.88 2.05 -8.32
CA LEU A 14 -22.07 2.78 -7.85
C LEU A 14 -22.90 3.35 -9.00
N ARG A 15 -22.26 3.79 -10.08
CA ARG A 15 -22.92 4.42 -11.24
C ARG A 15 -23.51 3.39 -12.20
N ASP A 16 -22.73 2.38 -12.57
CA ASP A 16 -23.05 1.48 -13.69
C ASP A 16 -23.13 0.00 -13.27
N GLY A 17 -22.86 -0.32 -12.01
CA GLY A 17 -22.91 -1.68 -11.48
C GLY A 17 -24.33 -2.22 -11.43
N GLN A 18 -24.45 -3.54 -11.61
CA GLN A 18 -25.73 -4.24 -11.59
C GLN A 18 -26.08 -4.72 -10.18
N PRO A 19 -27.30 -4.48 -9.67
CA PRO A 19 -27.75 -5.05 -8.40
C PRO A 19 -27.56 -6.57 -8.34
N GLY A 20 -27.22 -7.09 -7.16
CA GLY A 20 -26.93 -8.51 -6.96
C GLY A 20 -25.59 -9.00 -7.51
N HIS A 21 -24.77 -8.12 -8.12
CA HIS A 21 -23.46 -8.51 -8.66
C HIS A 21 -22.32 -8.11 -7.73
N THR A 22 -21.32 -8.98 -7.66
CA THR A 22 -20.02 -8.71 -7.03
C THR A 22 -18.98 -8.36 -8.09
N TYR A 23 -18.16 -7.33 -7.82
CA TYR A 23 -17.06 -6.90 -8.68
C TYR A 23 -15.76 -6.94 -7.90
N ALA A 24 -14.83 -7.80 -8.30
CA ALA A 24 -13.48 -7.80 -7.74
C ALA A 24 -12.69 -6.61 -8.30
N ILE A 25 -12.03 -5.85 -7.43
CA ILE A 25 -11.26 -4.64 -7.79
C ILE A 25 -9.79 -4.91 -7.46
N GLY A 26 -8.92 -4.78 -8.46
CA GLY A 26 -7.50 -5.10 -8.36
C GLY A 26 -6.64 -4.20 -9.23
N GLY A 27 -5.35 -4.11 -8.91
CA GLY A 27 -4.38 -3.29 -9.62
C GLY A 27 -3.39 -4.06 -10.49
N ASP A 28 -3.54 -5.38 -10.60
CA ASP A 28 -2.62 -6.28 -11.34
C ASP A 28 -1.13 -6.01 -11.04
N SER A 29 -0.79 -6.06 -9.75
CA SER A 29 0.50 -5.61 -9.23
C SER A 29 0.95 -6.52 -8.09
N GLU A 30 1.11 -7.81 -8.35
CA GLU A 30 1.67 -8.75 -7.38
C GLU A 30 3.13 -8.38 -7.08
N LYS A 31 3.46 -8.24 -5.79
CA LYS A 31 4.81 -7.94 -5.29
C LYS A 31 5.01 -8.71 -3.99
N SER A 32 6.22 -9.17 -3.71
CA SER A 32 6.54 -9.68 -2.37
C SER A 32 6.62 -8.53 -1.37
N ASN A 33 6.42 -8.81 -0.08
CA ASN A 33 6.59 -7.79 0.97
C ASN A 33 7.99 -7.16 0.93
N LEU A 34 9.02 -7.97 0.66
CA LEU A 34 10.39 -7.49 0.59
C LEU A 34 10.62 -6.55 -0.60
N ASP A 35 10.02 -6.84 -1.76
CA ASP A 35 10.08 -5.93 -2.92
C ASP A 35 9.43 -4.58 -2.61
N VAL A 36 8.30 -4.58 -1.89
CA VAL A 36 7.64 -3.35 -1.47
C VAL A 36 8.51 -2.54 -0.52
N VAL A 37 9.08 -3.18 0.51
CA VAL A 37 9.97 -2.51 1.47
C VAL A 37 11.19 -1.93 0.77
N HIS A 38 11.81 -2.69 -0.13
CA HIS A 38 12.94 -2.23 -0.93
C HIS A 38 12.58 -1.03 -1.82
N ALA A 39 11.45 -1.07 -2.50
CA ALA A 39 11.00 0.05 -3.33
C ALA A 39 10.72 1.32 -2.51
N ILE A 40 10.24 1.18 -1.26
CA ILE A 40 10.10 2.32 -0.34
C ILE A 40 11.48 2.89 0.04
N CYS A 41 12.44 2.03 0.38
CA CYS A 41 13.79 2.47 0.71
C CYS A 41 14.46 3.21 -0.45
N ASP A 42 14.35 2.69 -1.67
CA ASP A 42 14.92 3.31 -2.86
C ASP A 42 14.27 4.67 -3.15
N ALA A 43 12.94 4.75 -3.04
CA ALA A 43 12.23 6.01 -3.19
C ALA A 43 12.66 7.04 -2.13
N LEU A 44 12.91 6.63 -0.88
CA LEU A 44 13.42 7.53 0.15
C LEU A 44 14.87 7.93 -0.07
N ASP A 45 15.72 7.03 -0.59
CA ASP A 45 17.10 7.33 -0.95
C ASP A 45 17.15 8.39 -2.07
N GLU A 46 16.19 8.40 -2.99
CA GLU A 46 16.01 9.44 -4.01
C GLU A 46 15.45 10.75 -3.44
N GLU A 47 14.32 10.69 -2.73
CA GLU A 47 13.55 11.88 -2.32
C GLU A 47 14.13 12.58 -1.07
N ARG A 48 14.74 11.83 -0.16
CA ARG A 48 15.32 12.35 1.09
C ARG A 48 16.58 11.57 1.48
N PRO A 49 17.70 11.76 0.76
CA PRO A 49 18.93 11.02 0.99
C PRO A 49 19.41 11.11 2.44
N SER A 50 19.84 9.96 3.00
CA SER A 50 20.39 9.87 4.35
C SER A 50 21.92 9.89 4.33
N ARG A 51 22.54 10.64 5.25
CA ARG A 51 24.01 10.67 5.41
C ARG A 51 24.62 9.32 5.81
N ASN A 52 23.81 8.45 6.41
CA ASN A 52 24.23 7.12 6.88
C ASN A 52 24.04 6.02 5.81
N GLY A 53 23.98 6.41 4.54
CA GLY A 53 23.73 5.50 3.41
C GLY A 53 22.26 5.13 3.24
N SER A 54 22.03 4.02 2.52
CA SER A 54 20.70 3.58 2.07
C SER A 54 19.75 3.26 3.23
N TYR A 55 18.47 3.61 3.11
CA TYR A 55 17.43 3.22 4.09
C TYR A 55 17.27 1.71 4.25
N ARG A 56 17.73 0.90 3.28
CA ARG A 56 17.69 -0.57 3.34
C ARG A 56 18.41 -1.15 4.56
N ARG A 57 19.36 -0.41 5.16
CA ARG A 57 20.05 -0.80 6.40
C ARG A 57 19.11 -1.03 7.60
N HIS A 58 17.88 -0.48 7.55
CA HIS A 58 16.89 -0.63 8.62
C HIS A 58 15.99 -1.86 8.46
N VAL A 59 16.14 -2.62 7.37
CA VAL A 59 15.37 -3.85 7.16
C VAL A 59 15.82 -4.92 8.16
N THR A 60 14.88 -5.45 8.93
CA THR A 60 15.13 -6.51 9.91
C THR A 60 14.06 -7.59 9.75
N PHE A 61 14.48 -8.86 9.75
CA PHE A 61 13.56 -9.99 9.75
C PHE A 61 13.10 -10.29 11.17
N VAL A 62 11.80 -10.54 11.32
CA VAL A 62 11.16 -10.85 12.60
C VAL A 62 10.37 -12.17 12.48
N PRO A 63 10.04 -12.84 13.59
CA PRO A 63 9.18 -14.02 13.59
C PRO A 63 7.88 -13.80 12.80
N ASP A 64 7.56 -14.78 11.96
CA ASP A 64 6.43 -14.70 11.04
C ASP A 64 5.09 -14.58 11.77
N ARG A 65 4.07 -14.04 11.09
CA ARG A 65 2.70 -13.94 11.60
C ARG A 65 2.06 -15.33 11.66
N PRO A 66 1.43 -15.74 12.78
CA PRO A 66 0.62 -16.94 12.82
C PRO A 66 -0.50 -16.90 11.76
N GLY A 67 -0.60 -17.94 10.92
CA GLY A 67 -1.60 -18.02 9.86
C GLY A 67 -1.35 -17.03 8.71
N HIS A 68 -0.09 -16.78 8.34
CA HIS A 68 0.25 -15.88 7.24
C HIS A 68 -0.11 -16.48 5.87
N ASP A 69 -1.17 -15.96 5.26
CA ASP A 69 -1.47 -16.20 3.85
C ASP A 69 -0.36 -15.64 2.97
N ARG A 70 0.27 -16.49 2.16
CA ARG A 70 1.50 -16.14 1.45
C ARG A 70 1.29 -15.36 0.15
N ARG A 71 0.08 -15.40 -0.41
CA ARG A 71 -0.20 -14.80 -1.71
C ARG A 71 -1.66 -14.39 -1.81
N TYR A 72 -1.86 -13.13 -2.20
CA TYR A 72 -3.15 -12.63 -2.67
C TYR A 72 -2.99 -12.11 -4.09
N ALA A 73 -3.90 -12.54 -4.96
CA ALA A 73 -4.00 -12.07 -6.33
C ALA A 73 -5.48 -11.92 -6.68
N ILE A 74 -5.85 -10.81 -7.33
CA ILE A 74 -7.23 -10.50 -7.68
C ILE A 74 -7.37 -10.52 -9.21
N ASN A 75 -8.27 -11.34 -9.70
CA ASN A 75 -8.74 -11.23 -11.08
C ASN A 75 -9.82 -10.12 -11.17
N ALA A 76 -9.46 -8.98 -11.76
CA ALA A 76 -10.35 -7.83 -11.98
C ALA A 76 -10.93 -7.77 -13.42
N GLU A 77 -10.99 -8.89 -14.12
CA GLU A 77 -11.49 -8.97 -15.51
C GLU A 77 -12.96 -8.52 -15.63
N LYS A 78 -13.83 -8.97 -14.71
CA LYS A 78 -15.26 -8.63 -14.75
C LYS A 78 -15.50 -7.12 -14.75
N ILE A 79 -14.89 -6.38 -13.82
CA ILE A 79 -15.08 -4.93 -13.72
C ILE A 79 -14.51 -4.20 -14.95
N ARG A 80 -13.43 -4.71 -15.53
CA ARG A 80 -12.83 -4.18 -16.75
C ARG A 80 -13.72 -4.35 -17.97
N GLN A 81 -14.27 -5.54 -18.16
CA GLN A 81 -15.13 -5.86 -19.31
C GLN A 81 -16.52 -5.22 -19.20
N THR A 82 -17.10 -5.21 -17.99
CA THR A 82 -18.50 -4.76 -17.81
C THR A 82 -18.64 -3.29 -17.51
N LEU A 83 -17.69 -2.69 -16.78
CA LEU A 83 -17.75 -1.28 -16.37
C LEU A 83 -16.66 -0.42 -17.03
N GLY A 84 -15.80 -1.01 -17.87
CA GLY A 84 -14.70 -0.30 -18.54
C GLY A 84 -13.64 0.27 -17.59
N TRP A 85 -13.64 -0.15 -16.31
CA TRP A 85 -12.74 0.42 -15.31
C TRP A 85 -11.40 -0.31 -15.31
N GLN A 86 -10.33 0.48 -15.19
CA GLN A 86 -8.96 0.03 -14.97
C GLN A 86 -8.23 1.03 -14.07
N PRO A 87 -7.25 0.60 -13.27
CA PRO A 87 -6.43 1.51 -12.47
C PRO A 87 -5.66 2.47 -13.39
N ARG A 88 -5.41 3.68 -12.90
CA ARG A 88 -4.60 4.69 -13.60
C ARG A 88 -3.14 4.66 -13.14
N GLU A 89 -2.90 4.28 -11.90
CA GLU A 89 -1.54 4.19 -11.36
C GLU A 89 -0.97 2.79 -11.55
N THR A 90 0.32 2.74 -11.87
CA THR A 90 1.15 1.55 -11.67
C THR A 90 1.57 1.44 -10.19
N PHE A 91 2.14 0.30 -9.80
CA PHE A 91 2.74 0.17 -8.46
C PHE A 91 3.78 1.26 -8.20
N GLU A 92 4.69 1.50 -9.15
CA GLU A 92 5.83 2.40 -9.01
C GLU A 92 5.38 3.87 -8.90
N SER A 93 4.42 4.28 -9.72
CA SER A 93 3.87 5.65 -9.69
C SER A 93 3.05 5.92 -8.43
N GLY A 94 2.19 4.97 -8.02
CA GLY A 94 1.43 5.05 -6.77
C GLY A 94 2.32 5.06 -5.53
N LEU A 95 3.39 4.26 -5.51
CA LEU A 95 4.35 4.20 -4.41
C LEU A 95 5.08 5.52 -4.24
N ARG A 96 5.64 6.09 -5.32
CA ARG A 96 6.32 7.40 -5.28
C ARG A 96 5.39 8.51 -4.79
N LYS A 97 4.14 8.55 -5.27
CA LYS A 97 3.12 9.48 -4.78
C LYS A 97 2.86 9.31 -3.29
N THR A 98 2.81 8.07 -2.82
CA THR A 98 2.60 7.77 -1.40
C THR A 98 3.77 8.24 -0.54
N VAL A 99 5.01 7.93 -0.93
CA VAL A 99 6.22 8.36 -0.20
C VAL A 99 6.27 9.88 -0.10
N ARG A 100 6.10 10.60 -1.21
CA ARG A 100 6.05 12.08 -1.22
C ARG A 100 4.96 12.62 -0.32
N TRP A 101 3.75 12.06 -0.39
CA TRP A 101 2.65 12.50 0.46
C TRP A 101 3.01 12.42 1.94
N TYR A 102 3.64 11.35 2.42
CA TYR A 102 4.07 11.26 3.82
C TYR A 102 5.18 12.25 4.19
N LEU A 103 6.12 12.52 3.28
CA LEU A 103 7.16 13.54 3.48
C LEU A 103 6.56 14.95 3.59
N ASP A 104 5.54 15.25 2.79
CA ASP A 104 4.88 16.56 2.75
C ASP A 104 3.83 16.76 3.85
N ASN A 105 3.39 15.70 4.52
CA ASN A 105 2.27 15.72 5.48
C ASN A 105 2.68 15.22 6.89
N THR A 106 3.84 15.65 7.38
CA THR A 106 4.36 15.27 8.70
C THR A 106 3.41 15.61 9.85
N ALA A 107 2.77 16.79 9.82
CA ALA A 107 1.80 17.19 10.85
C ALA A 107 0.60 16.23 10.96
N TRP A 108 0.15 15.67 9.84
CA TRP A 108 -0.89 14.63 9.86
C TRP A 108 -0.36 13.36 10.51
N THR A 109 0.85 12.95 10.12
CA THR A 109 1.52 11.75 10.65
C THR A 109 1.69 11.85 12.16
N ASP A 110 2.24 12.96 12.66
CA ASP A 110 2.47 13.22 14.09
C ASP A 110 1.18 13.09 14.92
N LYS A 111 0.05 13.55 14.37
CA LYS A 111 -1.26 13.44 15.03
C LYS A 111 -1.76 11.99 15.11
N VAL A 112 -1.58 11.19 14.06
CA VAL A 112 -2.11 9.81 14.03
C VAL A 112 -1.23 8.80 14.75
N VAL A 113 0.08 9.08 14.91
CA VAL A 113 1.00 8.22 15.68
C VAL A 113 1.03 8.54 17.17
N ALA A 114 0.28 9.55 17.61
CA ALA A 114 0.17 9.91 19.02
C ALA A 114 -0.65 8.88 19.82
N GLY A 115 -0.31 8.71 21.11
CA GLY A 115 -1.07 7.89 22.04
C GLY A 115 -1.03 6.38 21.76
N SER A 116 -2.20 5.77 21.64
CA SER A 116 -2.40 4.30 21.61
C SER A 116 -1.65 3.56 20.50
N TYR A 117 -1.23 4.27 19.44
CA TYR A 117 -0.38 3.70 18.40
C TYR A 117 0.98 3.23 18.94
N ARG A 118 1.61 4.02 19.82
CA ARG A 118 2.91 3.66 20.43
C ARG A 118 2.79 2.46 21.36
N ASP A 119 1.69 2.39 22.11
CA ASP A 119 1.40 1.24 22.97
C ASP A 119 1.24 -0.06 22.15
N TRP A 120 0.55 0.03 21.00
CA TRP A 120 0.40 -1.10 20.09
C TRP A 120 1.74 -1.54 19.49
N LEU A 121 2.60 -0.59 19.08
CA LEU A 121 3.95 -0.91 18.60
C LEU A 121 4.75 -1.69 19.65
N GLY A 122 4.71 -1.25 20.90
CA GLY A 122 5.39 -1.94 22.00
C GLY A 122 4.89 -3.37 22.18
N ARG A 123 3.58 -3.56 22.23
CA ARG A 123 2.96 -4.88 22.41
C ARG A 123 3.28 -5.85 21.27
N ASN A 124 3.33 -5.37 20.02
CA ASN A 124 3.45 -6.25 18.86
C ASN A 124 4.90 -6.51 18.44
N TYR A 125 5.84 -5.61 18.74
CA TYR A 125 7.21 -5.67 18.23
C TYR A 125 8.32 -5.66 19.30
N SER A 126 8.10 -5.21 20.54
CA SER A 126 9.22 -5.07 21.50
C SER A 126 9.86 -6.38 21.94
N SER A 127 9.14 -7.50 21.85
CA SER A 127 9.62 -8.84 22.23
C SER A 127 9.58 -9.84 21.07
N ARG A 128 9.51 -9.33 19.83
CA ARG A 128 9.37 -10.14 18.62
C ARG A 128 10.68 -10.14 17.84
#